data_AF-A0A925WWA9-F1
#
_entry.id   AF-A0A925WWA9-F1
#
_cell.length_a   1.000
_cell.length_b   1.000
_cell.length_c   1.000
_cell.angle_alpha   90.00
_cell.angle_beta   90.00
_cell.angle_gamma   90.00
#
_symmetry.space_group_name_H-M   'P 1'
#
loop_
_entity.id
_entity.type
_entity.pdbx_description
1 polymer ?
#
loop_
_entity_poly.entity_id
_entity_poly.type
_entity_poly.pdbx_seq_one_letter_code
_entity_poly.pdbx_strand_id
1 'polypeptide(L)'
;MADSLIIERLPTGTVIKSGGNGQRITIPNRMPILPIRNIVVFPGTVIPLNVGRQKSKNLLDEVMPGEKLVGVITQRNPDVE
;
A
#
# COMPACT_ATOMS: atom_id res chain seq x y z
N MET A 1 20.80 -11.78 -13.74
CA MET A 1 20.71 -10.36 -14.14
C MET A 1 19.91 -9.67 -13.06
N ALA A 2 20.48 -8.72 -12.34
CA ALA A 2 19.74 -8.05 -11.25
C ALA A 2 18.63 -7.19 -11.88
N ASP A 3 17.37 -7.41 -11.50
CA ASP A 3 16.30 -6.49 -11.84
C ASP A 3 16.66 -5.12 -11.27
N SER A 4 17.06 -4.20 -12.15
CA SER A 4 17.36 -2.84 -11.76
C SER A 4 16.05 -2.15 -11.38
N LEU A 5 15.91 -1.82 -10.10
CA LEU A 5 14.86 -0.94 -9.62
C LEU A 5 15.33 0.50 -9.81
N ILE A 6 14.72 1.22 -10.74
CA ILE A 6 14.97 2.66 -10.91
C ILE A 6 13.94 3.38 -10.05
N ILE A 7 14.42 4.08 -9.01
CA ILE A 7 13.61 4.89 -8.11
C ILE A 7 13.86 6.36 -8.44
N GLU A 8 12.80 7.06 -8.84
CA GLU A 8 12.82 8.47 -9.19
C GLU A 8 11.92 9.24 -8.23
N ARG A 9 12.50 10.20 -7.50
CA ARG A 9 11.75 11.04 -6.57
C ARG A 9 11.27 12.30 -7.29
N LEU A 10 9.96 12.48 -7.35
CA LEU A 10 9.29 13.66 -7.90
C LEU A 10 8.67 14.52 -6.77
N PRO A 11 8.35 15.80 -7.02
CA PRO A 11 7.64 16.63 -6.05
C PRO A 11 6.29 16.05 -5.63
N THR A 12 5.62 15.30 -6.50
CA THR A 12 4.28 14.73 -6.28
C THR A 12 4.29 13.32 -5.69
N GLY A 13 5.44 12.63 -5.70
CA GLY A 13 5.53 11.24 -5.27
C GLY A 13 6.84 10.56 -5.66
N THR A 14 6.88 9.24 -5.51
CA THR A 14 8.03 8.40 -5.90
C THR A 14 7.61 7.48 -7.02
N VAL A 15 8.34 7.51 -8.12
CA VAL A 15 8.13 6.60 -9.25
C VAL A 15 9.11 5.46 -9.12
N ILE A 16 8.60 4.23 -9.08
CA ILE A 16 9.40 3.00 -9.09
C ILE A 16 9.20 2.34 -10.45
N LYS A 17 10.29 2.11 -11.18
CA LYS A 17 10.31 1.37 -12.45
C LYS A 17 11.03 0.04 -12.21
N SER A 18 10.32 -1.06 -12.41
CA SER A 18 10.92 -2.41 -12.35
C SER A 18 11.51 -2.79 -13.71
N GLY A 19 12.82 -3.03 -13.75
CA GLY A 19 13.56 -3.31 -14.98
C GLY A 19 13.17 -4.60 -15.72
N GLY A 20 12.59 -5.59 -15.03
CA GLY A 20 12.26 -6.90 -15.63
C GLY A 20 10.92 -6.98 -16.35
N ASN A 21 9.99 -6.06 -16.06
CA ASN A 21 8.59 -6.14 -16.49
C ASN A 21 7.96 -4.78 -16.82
N GLY A 22 8.73 -3.68 -16.80
CA GLY A 22 8.30 -2.36 -17.24
C GLY A 22 7.19 -1.73 -16.39
N GLN A 23 6.80 -2.36 -15.28
CA GLN A 23 5.80 -1.80 -14.38
C GLN A 23 6.33 -0.53 -13.74
N ARG A 24 5.59 0.57 -13.99
CA ARG A 24 5.80 1.88 -13.38
C ARG A 24 4.74 2.08 -12.32
N ILE A 25 5.15 2.11 -11.05
CA ILE A 25 4.27 2.39 -9.92
C ILE A 25 4.58 3.80 -9.44
N THR A 26 3.54 4.63 -9.25
CA THR A 26 3.68 5.95 -8.66
C THR A 26 3.13 5.91 -7.24
N ILE A 27 4.01 6.12 -6.26
CA ILE A 27 3.64 6.20 -4.84
C ILE A 27 3.44 7.68 -4.49
N PRO A 28 2.22 8.13 -4.17
CA PRO A 28 1.97 9.52 -3.81
C PRO A 28 2.61 9.87 -2.45
N ASN A 29 2.87 11.16 -2.22
CA ASN A 29 3.40 11.63 -0.93
C ASN A 29 2.46 11.42 0.24
N ARG A 30 1.15 11.41 -0.01
CA ARG A 30 0.10 11.12 0.98
C ARG A 30 -0.65 9.91 0.45
N MET A 31 -0.77 8.88 1.29
CA MET A 31 -1.41 7.63 0.92
C MET A 31 -2.39 7.23 2.01
N PRO A 32 -3.57 6.70 1.65
CA PRO A 32 -4.48 6.07 2.60
C PRO A 32 -3.75 4.93 3.33
N ILE A 33 -3.93 4.84 4.65
CA ILE A 33 -3.29 3.81 5.48
C ILE A 33 -4.35 2.91 6.10
N LEU A 34 -4.30 1.62 5.77
CA LEU A 34 -5.13 0.59 6.38
C LEU A 34 -4.36 -0.06 7.54
N PRO A 35 -4.74 0.20 8.80
CA PRO A 35 -4.17 -0.51 9.93
C PRO A 35 -4.62 -1.97 9.90
N ILE A 36 -3.67 -2.90 9.99
CA ILE A 36 -3.92 -4.34 10.05
C ILE A 36 -3.50 -4.91 11.41
N ARG A 37 -4.17 -5.97 11.84
CA ARG A 37 -3.91 -6.68 13.10
C ARG A 37 -3.64 -8.15 12.87
N ASN A 38 -2.84 -8.73 13.77
CA ASN A 38 -2.56 -10.16 13.83
C ASN A 38 -1.88 -10.72 12.57
N ILE A 39 -1.44 -9.85 11.65
CA ILE A 39 -0.79 -10.22 10.40
C ILE A 39 0.32 -9.22 10.05
N VAL A 40 1.35 -9.73 9.38
CA VAL A 40 2.44 -8.95 8.79
C VAL A 40 2.49 -9.29 7.30
N VAL A 41 2.52 -8.28 6.44
CA VAL A 41 2.52 -8.48 4.97
C VAL A 41 3.92 -8.24 4.43
N PHE A 42 4.41 -9.17 3.62
CA PHE A 42 5.66 -9.03 2.89
C PHE A 42 5.37 -8.81 1.40
N PRO A 43 6.26 -8.14 0.64
CA PRO A 43 6.12 -7.99 -0.80
C PRO A 43 5.86 -9.34 -1.51
N GLY A 44 4.94 -9.35 -2.48
CA GLY A 44 4.55 -10.56 -3.22
C GLY A 44 3.52 -11.45 -2.51
N THR A 45 3.10 -11.12 -1.29
CA THR A 45 2.08 -11.88 -0.55
C THR A 45 0.67 -11.53 -1.03
N VAL A 46 -0.17 -12.55 -1.27
CA VAL A 46 -1.60 -12.40 -1.58
C VAL A 46 -2.42 -13.05 -0.45
N ILE A 47 -3.17 -12.25 0.29
CA ILE A 47 -3.99 -12.70 1.43
C ILE A 47 -5.38 -12.05 1.41
N PRO A 48 -6.44 -12.77 1.82
CA PRO A 48 -7.74 -12.17 2.07
C PRO A 48 -7.72 -11.35 3.38
N LEU A 49 -8.35 -10.17 3.36
CA LEU A 49 -8.46 -9.29 4.53
C LEU A 49 -9.92 -9.04 4.90
N ASN A 50 -10.26 -9.32 6.16
CA ASN A 50 -11.58 -9.02 6.70
C ASN A 50 -11.59 -7.60 7.30
N VAL A 51 -12.41 -6.71 6.74
CA VAL A 51 -12.47 -5.31 7.16
C VAL A 51 -13.79 -5.04 7.89
N GLY A 52 -13.73 -5.02 9.22
CA GLY A 52 -14.93 -4.87 10.06
C GLY A 52 -15.26 -3.43 10.45
N ARG A 53 -14.23 -2.59 10.65
CA ARG A 53 -14.39 -1.25 11.21
C ARG A 53 -14.94 -0.23 10.23
N GLN A 54 -15.81 0.65 10.72
CA GLN A 54 -16.39 1.71 9.90
C GLN A 54 -15.32 2.62 9.28
N LYS A 55 -14.33 3.08 10.07
CA LYS A 55 -13.22 3.92 9.55
C LYS A 55 -12.45 3.25 8.43
N SER A 56 -12.16 1.94 8.58
CA SER A 56 -11.44 1.17 7.56
C SER A 56 -12.28 0.91 6.31
N LYS A 57 -13.59 0.69 6.47
CA LYS A 57 -14.52 0.55 5.33
C LYS A 57 -14.60 1.85 4.53
N ASN A 58 -14.82 2.98 5.21
CA ASN A 58 -14.87 4.29 4.57
C ASN A 58 -13.57 4.61 3.81
N LEU A 59 -12.41 4.30 4.40
CA LEU A 59 -11.12 4.45 3.73
C LEU A 59 -11.07 3.64 2.44
N LEU A 60 -11.52 2.39 2.46
CA LEU A 60 -11.52 1.56 1.27
C LEU A 60 -12.52 2.08 0.23
N ASP A 61 -13.71 2.50 0.64
CA ASP A 61 -14.73 3.06 -0.24
C ASP A 61 -14.22 4.32 -0.97
N GLU A 62 -13.41 5.15 -0.30
CA GLU A 62 -12.75 6.32 -0.92
C GLU A 62 -11.64 5.94 -1.91
N VAL A 63 -10.96 4.81 -1.70
CA VAL A 63 -9.80 4.38 -2.48
C VAL A 63 -10.17 3.48 -3.67
N MET A 64 -11.25 2.71 -3.55
CA MET A 64 -11.70 1.76 -4.58
C MET A 64 -11.95 2.37 -5.96
N PRO A 65 -12.50 3.60 -6.11
CA PRO A 65 -12.74 4.21 -7.42
C PRO A 65 -11.47 4.68 -8.15
N GLY A 66 -10.36 4.86 -7.43
CA GLY A 66 -9.13 5.45 -7.95
C GLY A 66 -7.99 4.43 -8.16
N GLU A 67 -6.75 4.92 -8.02
CA GLU A 67 -5.60 4.03 -7.91
C GLU A 67 -5.71 3.28 -6.59
N LYS A 68 -5.97 1.97 -6.66
CA LYS A 68 -6.24 1.06 -5.53
C LYS A 68 -5.00 0.79 -4.67
N LEU A 69 -4.19 1.83 -4.47
CA LEU A 69 -2.95 1.82 -3.72
C LEU A 69 -3.26 2.24 -2.28
N VAL A 70 -3.00 1.33 -1.35
CA VAL A 70 -3.15 1.57 0.08
C VAL A 70 -1.88 1.16 0.79
N GLY A 71 -1.43 1.97 1.75
CA GLY A 71 -0.38 1.57 2.67
C GLY A 71 -0.97 0.71 3.76
N VAL A 72 -0.23 -0.31 4.18
CA VAL A 72 -0.58 -1.12 5.35
C VAL A 72 0.42 -0.89 6.45
N ILE A 73 -0.06 -0.79 7.69
CA ILE A 73 0.78 -0.72 8.88
C ILE A 73 0.32 -1.75 9.89
N THR A 74 1.26 -2.36 10.58
CA THR A 74 0.97 -3.23 11.71
C THR A 74 0.76 -2.40 12.96
N GLN A 75 -0.30 -2.69 13.70
CA GLN A 75 -0.53 -2.04 14.99
C GLN A 75 0.39 -2.64 16.05
N ARG A 76 1.09 -1.79 16.81
CA ARG A 76 1.88 -2.23 17.97
C ARG A 76 0.98 -2.74 19.10
N ASN A 77 -0.11 -2.02 19.37
CA ASN A 77 -1.13 -2.44 20.32
C ASN A 77 -2.44 -2.68 19.56
N PRO A 78 -2.99 -3.91 19.58
CA PRO A 78 -4.22 -4.23 18.88
C PRO A 78 -5.48 -3.55 19.44
N ASP A 79 -5.44 -3.05 20.68
CA ASP A 79 -6.61 -2.47 21.35
C ASP A 79 -6.76 -0.96 21.09
N VAL A 80 -5.73 -0.33 20.50
CA VAL A 80 -5.75 1.10 20.14
C VAL A 80 -6.39 1.25 18.76
N GLU A 81 -7.41 2.10 18.65
CA GLU A 81 -8.13 2.40 17.40
C GLU A 81 -7.65 3.67 16.71
#